data_AF-A0A949LJ70-F1
#
_entry.id   AF-A0A949LJ70-F1
#
_cell.length_a   1.000
_cell.length_b   1.000
_cell.length_c   1.000
_cell.angle_alpha   90.00
_cell.angle_beta   90.00
_cell.angle_gamma   90.00
#
_symmetry.space_group_name_H-M   'P 1'
#
loop_
_entity.id
_entity.type
_entity.pdbx_description
1 polymer ?
#
loop_
_entity_poly.entity_id
_entity_poly.type
_entity_poly.pdbx_seq_one_letter_code
_entity_poly.pdbx_strand_id
1 'polypeptide(L)'
;MTTTEDSGILRQKGSKMKYGVSNTEDPKEYRRRQTAESRRRNPIQYLINQVKYRSKKRGLDFDLTLSDLEVPEVCPILGIPLEHSEGGRTDSSYSLDRVDNSKGYVKGNVRVISFGANMRKGDLTIAQVSDLLSYMKGEL
;
A
#
# COMPACT_ATOMS: atom_id res chain seq x y z
N MET A 1 -33.57 -42.41 -55.58
CA MET A 1 -32.51 -42.77 -54.62
C MET A 1 -31.71 -41.51 -54.38
N THR A 2 -32.08 -40.79 -53.31
CA THR A 2 -31.26 -40.63 -52.08
C THR A 2 -30.14 -39.61 -52.30
N THR A 3 -30.03 -38.49 -51.62
CA THR A 3 -30.73 -37.92 -50.46
C THR A 3 -30.33 -36.44 -50.41
N THR A 4 -31.28 -35.58 -50.12
CA THR A 4 -31.06 -34.26 -49.53
C THR A 4 -30.41 -34.43 -48.15
N GLU A 5 -29.28 -33.79 -47.90
CA GLU A 5 -28.82 -33.49 -46.54
C GLU A 5 -28.62 -31.98 -46.39
N ASP A 6 -29.67 -31.41 -45.83
CA ASP A 6 -29.74 -30.17 -45.08
C ASP A 6 -28.81 -30.26 -43.85
N SER A 7 -28.17 -29.16 -43.46
CA SER A 7 -28.04 -28.70 -42.06
C SER A 7 -26.76 -27.90 -41.77
N GLY A 8 -26.97 -26.69 -41.25
CA GLY A 8 -26.19 -26.24 -40.10
C GLY A 8 -25.05 -25.25 -40.36
N ILE A 9 -25.39 -24.03 -40.82
CA ILE A 9 -24.57 -22.86 -40.45
C ILE A 9 -24.67 -22.72 -38.92
N LEU A 10 -23.74 -23.31 -38.19
CA LEU A 10 -23.55 -23.06 -36.77
C LEU A 10 -23.08 -21.62 -36.60
N ARG A 11 -24.03 -20.70 -36.43
CA ARG A 11 -23.79 -19.39 -35.82
C ARG A 11 -23.27 -19.64 -34.41
N GLN A 12 -21.96 -19.57 -34.21
CA GLN A 12 -21.38 -19.43 -32.88
C GLN A 12 -21.95 -18.14 -32.28
N LYS A 13 -22.88 -18.29 -31.33
CA LYS A 13 -23.35 -17.21 -30.48
C LYS A 13 -22.13 -16.70 -29.71
N GLY A 14 -21.61 -15.53 -30.08
CA GLY A 14 -20.60 -14.81 -29.31
C GLY A 14 -21.09 -14.67 -27.87
N SER A 15 -20.46 -15.39 -26.95
CA SER A 15 -20.79 -15.35 -25.53
C SER A 15 -20.49 -13.96 -25.00
N LYS A 16 -21.49 -13.30 -24.42
CA LYS A 16 -21.36 -11.94 -23.89
C LYS A 16 -20.30 -11.89 -22.78
N MET A 17 -19.36 -10.97 -22.97
CA MET A 17 -18.30 -10.56 -22.04
C MET A 17 -18.86 -10.27 -20.64
N LYS A 18 -18.21 -10.75 -19.58
CA LYS A 18 -18.35 -10.19 -18.22
C LYS A 18 -16.97 -9.69 -17.77
N TYR A 19 -16.87 -8.38 -17.57
CA TYR A 19 -15.66 -7.68 -17.06
C TYR A 19 -14.48 -7.46 -18.03
N GLY A 20 -14.68 -7.42 -19.34
CA GLY A 20 -13.64 -6.94 -20.28
C GLY A 20 -12.39 -7.83 -20.39
N VAL A 21 -12.41 -9.03 -19.81
CA VAL A 21 -11.30 -9.98 -19.86
C VAL A 21 -11.43 -10.85 -21.10
N SER A 22 -10.35 -10.94 -21.89
CA SER A 22 -10.21 -11.97 -22.93
C SER A 22 -10.35 -13.36 -22.29
N ASN A 23 -10.98 -14.33 -22.97
CA ASN A 23 -11.06 -15.74 -22.52
C ASN A 23 -9.68 -16.44 -22.36
N THR A 24 -8.56 -15.73 -22.57
CA THR A 24 -7.20 -16.27 -22.60
C THR A 24 -6.34 -15.91 -21.38
N GLU A 25 -6.72 -14.93 -20.55
CA GLU A 25 -5.90 -14.53 -19.38
C GLU A 25 -6.36 -15.30 -18.13
N ASP A 26 -5.42 -15.84 -17.35
CA ASP A 26 -5.72 -16.44 -16.04
C ASP A 26 -6.39 -15.37 -15.14
N PRO A 27 -7.61 -15.60 -14.63
CA PRO A 27 -8.29 -14.67 -13.73
C PRO A 27 -7.47 -14.24 -12.51
N LYS A 28 -6.53 -15.06 -12.05
CA LYS A 28 -5.59 -14.74 -10.97
C LYS A 28 -4.58 -13.68 -11.39
N GLU A 29 -3.99 -13.82 -12.58
CA GLU A 29 -3.04 -12.85 -13.13
C GLU A 29 -3.73 -11.51 -13.42
N TYR A 30 -4.93 -11.54 -14.02
CA TYR A 30 -5.76 -10.35 -14.20
C TYR A 30 -5.97 -9.59 -12.89
N ARG A 31 -6.41 -10.30 -11.83
CA ARG A 31 -6.62 -9.69 -10.50
C ARG A 31 -5.34 -9.16 -9.90
N ARG A 32 -4.22 -9.87 -10.04
CA ARG A 32 -2.90 -9.44 -9.54
C ARG A 32 -2.49 -8.12 -10.19
N ARG A 33 -2.59 -8.03 -11.52
CA ARG A 33 -2.28 -6.83 -12.31
C ARG A 33 -3.16 -5.66 -11.92
N GLN A 34 -4.49 -5.86 -11.87
CA GLN A 34 -5.44 -4.82 -11.45
C GLN A 34 -5.16 -4.33 -10.02
N THR A 35 -4.81 -5.25 -9.11
CA THR A 35 -4.47 -4.89 -7.73
C THR A 35 -3.16 -4.10 -7.66
N ALA A 36 -2.13 -4.50 -8.41
CA ALA A 36 -0.85 -3.79 -8.48
C ALA A 36 -1.03 -2.38 -9.05
N GLU A 37 -1.80 -2.25 -10.14
CA GLU A 37 -2.13 -0.96 -10.75
C GLU A 37 -2.91 -0.05 -9.79
N SER A 38 -3.89 -0.60 -9.07
CA SER A 38 -4.63 0.16 -8.06
C SER A 38 -3.73 0.67 -6.93
N ARG A 39 -2.72 -0.12 -6.51
CA ARG A 39 -1.75 0.30 -5.48
C ARG A 39 -0.83 1.39 -5.98
N ARG A 40 -0.37 1.28 -7.23
CA ARG A 40 0.49 2.29 -7.88
C ARG A 40 -0.23 3.62 -8.05
N ARG A 41 -1.51 3.60 -8.43
CA ARG A 41 -2.32 4.83 -8.59
C ARG A 41 -2.59 5.54 -7.26
N ASN A 42 -2.80 4.79 -6.18
CA ASN A 42 -3.20 5.34 -4.88
C ASN A 42 -2.42 4.70 -3.71
N PRO A 43 -1.10 4.89 -3.63
CA PRO A 43 -0.26 4.19 -2.65
C PRO A 43 -0.62 4.56 -1.21
N ILE A 44 -0.93 5.83 -0.94
CA ILE A 44 -1.30 6.30 0.40
C ILE A 44 -2.66 5.74 0.83
N GLN A 45 -3.67 5.74 -0.04
CA GLN A 45 -4.96 5.13 0.27
C GLN A 45 -4.83 3.63 0.55
N TYR A 46 -3.97 2.94 -0.21
CA TYR A 46 -3.64 1.54 0.07
C TYR A 46 -3.03 1.38 1.48
N LEU A 47 -2.08 2.24 1.87
CA LEU A 47 -1.49 2.23 3.21
C LEU A 47 -2.53 2.50 4.30
N ILE A 48 -3.44 3.48 4.11
CA ILE A 48 -4.55 3.77 5.03
C ILE A 48 -5.39 2.50 5.26
N ASN A 49 -5.75 1.79 4.19
CA ASN A 49 -6.54 0.56 4.31
C ASN A 49 -5.76 -0.54 5.08
N GLN A 50 -4.45 -0.64 4.85
CA GLN A 50 -3.57 -1.59 5.56
C GLN A 50 -3.44 -1.25 7.05
N VAL A 51 -3.24 0.02 7.41
CA VAL A 51 -3.17 0.42 8.83
C VAL A 51 -4.53 0.30 9.51
N LYS A 52 -5.64 0.58 8.83
CA LYS A 52 -7.00 0.42 9.39
C LYS A 52 -7.26 -1.03 9.78
N TYR A 53 -6.94 -1.96 8.88
CA TYR A 53 -7.05 -3.40 9.16
C TYR A 53 -6.18 -3.82 10.35
N ARG A 54 -4.90 -3.39 10.37
CA ARG A 54 -3.96 -3.70 11.46
C ARG A 54 -4.38 -3.08 12.79
N SER A 55 -4.93 -1.87 12.78
CA SER A 55 -5.40 -1.15 13.97
C SER A 55 -6.55 -1.89 14.61
N LYS A 56 -7.55 -2.31 13.82
CA LYS A 56 -8.65 -3.16 14.28
C LYS A 56 -8.15 -4.45 14.93
N LYS A 57 -7.16 -5.11 14.30
CA LYS A 57 -6.60 -6.37 14.80
C LYS A 57 -5.81 -6.20 16.11
N ARG A 58 -5.24 -5.01 16.34
CA ARG A 58 -4.42 -4.67 17.51
C ARG A 58 -5.18 -3.90 18.59
N GLY A 59 -6.46 -3.57 18.38
CA GLY A 59 -7.23 -2.74 19.29
C GLY A 59 -6.74 -1.29 19.38
N LEU A 60 -6.18 -0.75 18.30
CA LEU A 60 -5.74 0.64 18.23
C LEU A 60 -6.84 1.52 17.64
N ASP A 61 -6.98 2.73 18.19
CA ASP A 61 -7.85 3.76 17.64
C ASP A 61 -7.47 4.10 16.19
N PHE A 62 -8.50 4.35 15.38
CA PHE A 62 -8.35 4.69 13.98
C PHE A 62 -9.34 5.79 13.58
N ASP A 63 -8.83 6.97 13.26
CA ASP A 63 -9.56 8.09 12.70
C ASP A 63 -8.64 8.84 11.73
N LEU A 64 -8.44 8.26 10.54
CA LEU A 64 -7.65 8.88 9.48
C LEU A 64 -8.34 8.74 8.13
N THR A 65 -8.31 9.84 7.39
CA THR A 65 -8.67 9.94 5.99
C THR A 65 -7.47 10.47 5.18
N LEU A 66 -7.55 10.39 3.85
CA LEU A 66 -6.47 10.86 2.98
C LEU A 66 -6.21 12.36 3.14
N SER A 67 -7.25 13.16 3.38
CA SER A 67 -7.14 14.62 3.58
C SER A 67 -6.48 15.02 4.90
N ASP A 68 -6.35 14.10 5.86
CA ASP A 68 -5.67 14.37 7.13
C ASP A 68 -4.15 14.21 7.02
N LEU A 69 -3.64 13.77 5.86
CA LEU A 69 -2.23 13.44 5.66
C LEU A 69 -1.58 14.38 4.65
N GLU A 70 -0.47 15.00 5.07
CA GLU A 70 0.48 15.62 4.15
C GLU A 70 1.40 14.54 3.57
N VAL A 71 1.55 14.53 2.24
CA VAL A 71 2.39 13.57 1.52
C VAL A 71 3.57 14.33 0.91
N PRO A 72 4.72 14.41 1.60
CA PRO A 72 5.86 15.12 1.05
C PRO A 72 6.52 14.33 -0.08
N GLU A 73 7.19 15.02 -1.01
CA GLU A 73 8.01 14.37 -2.04
C GLU A 73 9.31 13.79 -1.48
N VAL A 74 9.80 14.36 -0.37
CA VAL A 74 11.06 13.99 0.29
C VAL A 74 10.78 13.63 1.75
N CYS A 75 11.42 12.56 2.22
CA CYS A 75 11.31 12.12 3.60
C CYS A 75 11.85 13.20 4.56
N PRO A 76 11.04 13.71 5.51
CA PRO A 76 11.47 14.79 6.40
C PRO A 76 12.55 14.37 7.40
N ILE A 77 12.79 13.07 7.58
CA ILE A 77 13.78 12.54 8.53
C ILE A 77 15.10 12.17 7.85
N LEU A 78 15.04 11.54 6.67
CA LEU A 78 16.23 11.02 5.98
C LEU A 78 16.66 11.85 4.76
N GLY A 79 15.84 12.80 4.30
CA GLY A 79 16.16 13.62 3.13
C GLY A 79 16.16 12.87 1.78
N ILE A 80 15.62 11.65 1.73
CA ILE A 80 15.52 10.85 0.50
C ILE A 80 14.16 11.02 -0.19
N PRO A 81 14.05 10.91 -1.52
CA PRO A 81 12.77 10.91 -2.22
C PRO A 81 11.85 9.79 -1.72
N LEU A 82 10.57 10.10 -1.59
CA LEU A 82 9.54 9.10 -1.30
C LEU A 82 8.94 8.56 -2.61
N GLU A 83 8.87 7.24 -2.71
CA GLU A 83 8.41 6.59 -3.94
C GLU A 83 7.62 5.30 -3.66
N HIS A 84 6.86 4.86 -4.65
CA HIS A 84 6.24 3.54 -4.63
C HIS A 84 7.15 2.52 -5.32
N SER A 85 7.49 1.43 -4.63
CA SER A 85 8.28 0.35 -5.20
C SER A 85 7.40 -0.84 -5.62
N GLU A 86 7.60 -1.32 -6.85
CA GLU A 86 6.89 -2.47 -7.41
C GLU A 86 7.50 -3.81 -6.96
N GLY A 87 8.78 -3.83 -6.56
CA GLY A 87 9.54 -5.03 -6.20
C GLY A 87 9.52 -5.40 -4.71
N GLY A 88 8.78 -4.65 -3.89
CA GLY A 88 8.76 -4.80 -2.43
C GLY A 88 9.15 -3.52 -1.71
N ARG A 89 9.13 -3.54 -0.38
CA ARG A 89 9.33 -2.32 0.42
C ARG A 89 10.82 -1.96 0.45
N THR A 90 11.13 -0.72 0.06
CA THR A 90 12.47 -0.10 0.05
C THR A 90 12.57 0.97 1.14
N ASP A 91 13.78 1.48 1.42
CA ASP A 91 13.97 2.57 2.39
C ASP A 91 13.20 3.83 2.03
N SER A 92 13.00 4.11 0.73
CA SER A 92 12.23 5.21 0.14
C SER A 92 10.71 4.99 0.12
N SER A 93 10.23 3.79 0.41
CA SER A 93 8.80 3.47 0.36
C SER A 93 7.99 4.30 1.34
N TYR A 94 6.82 4.81 0.95
CA TYR A 94 5.91 5.51 1.87
C TYR A 94 5.55 4.66 3.11
N SER A 95 5.50 5.29 4.28
CA SER A 95 5.04 4.71 5.53
C SER A 95 4.17 5.70 6.30
N LEU A 96 3.13 5.19 6.97
CA LEU A 96 2.34 5.94 7.93
C LEU A 96 2.92 5.69 9.33
N ASP A 97 3.69 6.66 9.83
CA ASP A 97 4.30 6.62 11.15
C ASP A 97 3.41 7.30 12.19
N ARG A 98 3.34 6.71 13.39
CA ARG A 98 2.69 7.32 14.55
C ARG A 98 3.74 8.11 15.32
N VAL A 99 3.59 9.44 15.36
CA VAL A 99 4.53 10.33 16.06
C VAL A 99 4.64 9.90 17.52
N ASP A 100 3.49 9.71 18.17
CA ASP A 100 3.38 9.09 19.49
C ASP A 100 2.86 7.65 19.35
N ASN A 101 3.72 6.68 19.69
CA ASN A 101 3.43 5.26 19.60
C ASN A 101 2.41 4.76 20.65
N SER A 102 2.14 5.54 21.71
CA SER A 102 1.11 5.24 22.70
C SER A 102 -0.31 5.49 22.19
N LYS A 103 -0.45 6.29 21.13
CA LYS A 103 -1.72 6.64 20.49
C LYS A 103 -2.00 5.76 19.26
N GLY A 104 -3.26 5.77 18.83
CA GLY A 104 -3.69 5.11 17.60
C GLY A 104 -3.29 5.86 16.32
N TYR A 105 -3.83 5.39 15.20
CA TYR A 105 -3.74 6.06 13.91
C TYR A 105 -4.86 7.09 13.81
N VAL A 106 -4.65 8.25 14.43
CA VAL A 106 -5.64 9.35 14.54
C VAL A 106 -5.08 10.65 13.99
N LYS A 107 -5.97 11.58 13.63
CA LYS A 107 -5.61 12.92 13.12
C LYS A 107 -4.59 13.61 14.02
N GLY A 108 -3.60 14.25 13.40
CA GLY A 108 -2.51 14.94 14.09
C GLY A 108 -1.43 14.03 14.71
N ASN A 109 -1.67 12.72 14.87
CA ASN A 109 -0.67 11.78 15.38
C ASN A 109 0.08 11.01 14.29
N VAL A 110 -0.32 11.16 13.02
CA VAL A 110 0.26 10.37 11.92
C VAL A 110 0.92 11.26 10.88
N ARG A 111 2.11 10.84 10.42
CA ARG A 111 2.87 11.50 9.37
C ARG A 111 3.27 10.50 8.29
N VAL A 112 3.38 10.98 7.05
CA VAL A 112 3.97 10.22 5.96
C VAL A 112 5.48 10.41 6.00
N ILE A 113 6.23 9.34 6.25
CA ILE A 113 7.70 9.31 6.20
C ILE A 113 8.17 8.11 5.40
N SER A 114 9.47 8.02 5.15
CA SER A 114 10.01 6.84 4.48
C SER A 114 9.97 5.61 5.39
N PHE A 115 9.84 4.45 4.79
CA PHE A 115 9.84 3.19 5.51
C PHE A 115 11.15 2.99 6.27
N GLY A 116 12.28 3.37 5.67
CA GLY A 116 13.58 3.36 6.34
C GLY A 116 13.60 4.24 7.60
N ALA A 117 12.97 5.41 7.57
CA ALA A 117 12.85 6.29 8.73
C ALA A 117 11.96 5.68 9.82
N ASN A 118 10.81 5.13 9.43
CA ASN A 118 9.88 4.46 10.34
C ASN A 118 10.54 3.25 11.03
N MET A 119 11.37 2.47 10.31
CA MET A 119 12.12 1.34 10.89
C MET A 119 13.14 1.80 11.92
N ARG A 120 13.90 2.86 11.61
CA ARG A 120 14.91 3.42 12.52
C ARG A 120 14.28 4.04 13.77
N LYS A 121 13.12 4.69 13.63
CA LYS A 121 12.35 5.18 14.77
C LYS A 121 11.80 4.03 15.63
N GLY A 122 11.23 3.02 14.99
CA GLY A 122 10.68 1.85 15.68
C GLY A 122 9.71 2.23 16.80
N ASP A 123 9.93 1.65 17.97
CA ASP A 123 9.24 1.93 19.23
C ASP A 123 10.11 2.71 20.24
N LEU A 124 11.23 3.31 19.77
CA LEU A 124 12.13 4.07 20.63
C LEU A 124 11.38 5.20 21.35
N THR A 125 11.67 5.31 22.64
CA THR A 125 11.28 6.47 23.46
C THR A 125 12.23 7.64 23.21
N ILE A 126 11.78 8.86 23.52
CA ILE A 126 12.62 10.05 23.40
C ILE A 126 13.89 9.93 24.26
N ALA A 127 13.80 9.32 25.44
CA ALA A 127 14.95 9.05 26.30
C ALA A 127 15.97 8.15 25.58
N GLN A 128 15.54 7.02 25.01
CA GLN A 128 16.42 6.14 24.24
C GLN A 128 17.03 6.82 23.01
N VAL A 129 16.29 7.70 22.33
CA VAL A 129 16.83 8.50 21.22
C VAL A 129 17.89 9.47 21.73
N SER A 130 17.68 10.09 22.89
CA SER A 130 18.68 10.97 23.53
C SER A 130 19.95 10.20 23.90
N ASP A 131 19.82 9.01 24.50
CA ASP A 131 20.96 8.16 24.87
C ASP A 131 21.75 7.73 23.63
N LEU A 132 21.06 7.31 22.56
CA LEU A 132 21.68 7.00 21.27
C LEU A 132 22.41 8.20 20.68
N LEU A 133 21.85 9.40 20.79
CA LEU A 133 22.49 10.63 20.32
C LEU A 133 23.77 10.93 21.12
N SER A 134 23.73 10.85 22.44
CA SER A 134 24.92 11.06 23.28
C SER A 134 26.00 9.99 23.01
N TYR A 135 25.61 8.74 22.78
CA TYR A 135 26.53 7.68 22.37
C TYR A 135 27.23 8.03 21.06
N MET A 136 26.48 8.46 20.05
CA MET A 136 27.04 8.84 18.74
C MET A 136 27.98 10.05 18.80
N LYS A 137 27.80 10.92 19.80
CA LYS A 137 28.67 12.06 20.05
C LYS A 137 29.90 11.72 20.91
N GLY A 138 29.95 10.52 21.50
CA GLY A 138 31.01 10.14 22.44
C GLY A 138 30.87 10.78 23.82
N GLU A 139 29.63 11.11 24.23
CA GLU A 139 29.31 11.75 25.52
C GLU A 139 28.90 10.75 26.62
N LEU A 140 29.01 9.44 26.34
CA LEU A 140 28.57 8.34 27.20
C LEU A 140 29.73 7.65 27.90
#